data_AF-A0A8H6IIT3-F1
#
_entry.id   AF-A0A8H6IIT3-F1
#
_cell.length_a   1.000
_cell.length_b   1.000
_cell.length_c   1.000
_cell.angle_alpha   90.00
_cell.angle_beta   90.00
_cell.angle_gamma   90.00
#
_symmetry.space_group_name_H-M   'P 1'
#
loop_
_entity.id
_entity.type
_entity.pdbx_description
1 polymer ?
#
loop_
_entity_poly.entity_id
_entity_poly.type
_entity_poly.pdbx_seq_one_letter_code
_entity_poly.pdbx_strand_id
1 'polypeptide(L)'
;MVNQFTTPRKRAAAFKRTESLKSQFSLANSSDTEEPWTPPRKRFRFSTNDGDEHFGSPNRSVAGSSPYTVASSSSPASSLSNGSPSKKRRRTVSTDEYDLTSVLRRCNNGSLDALAIRDVKVFPRAERDALEVVRHLLTRSQSASKSRLSRSSQKILETELYLEWLSDLNFVISAIENLLSAKIPGTRKRVTGLGRLSFTILYTLMDEFIEEVDRHHDGWSGSSGGSSPGKAGSPRSRARPCDALYPQTMTIIEESQDSSTDARMAVAVEEAEELLARYDLVMADAVRRYKIECGRNNDKLADAIGSKEYALSRACCLLCEQTGFGGDEDGDSLLREARTAMVEWKEEFGSERPDEDDELTSD
;
A
#
# COMPACT_ATOMS: atom_id res chain seq x y z
N MET A 1 67.73 -19.48 -12.00
CA MET A 1 66.41 -20.09 -11.71
C MET A 1 65.53 -18.98 -11.16
N VAL A 2 64.58 -18.48 -11.95
CA VAL A 2 63.74 -17.32 -11.61
C VAL A 2 62.31 -17.82 -11.47
N ASN A 3 61.78 -17.82 -10.25
CA ASN A 3 60.40 -18.20 -9.95
C ASN A 3 59.47 -17.04 -10.32
N GLN A 4 58.61 -17.27 -11.33
CA GLN A 4 57.52 -16.36 -11.67
C GLN A 4 56.32 -16.65 -10.78
N PHE A 5 55.95 -15.68 -9.94
CA PHE A 5 54.68 -15.66 -9.22
C PHE A 5 53.57 -15.18 -10.16
N THR A 6 52.67 -16.08 -10.55
CA THR A 6 51.39 -15.74 -11.18
C THR A 6 50.38 -15.34 -10.11
N THR A 7 49.95 -14.09 -10.13
CA THR A 7 48.84 -13.56 -9.33
C THR A 7 47.48 -13.98 -9.90
N PRO A 8 46.46 -14.26 -9.06
CA PRO A 8 45.12 -14.60 -9.54
C PRO A 8 44.36 -13.35 -10.01
N ARG A 9 43.80 -13.46 -11.21
CA ARG A 9 42.93 -12.48 -11.88
C ARG A 9 41.64 -12.28 -11.06
N LYS A 10 41.46 -11.09 -10.49
CA LYS A 10 40.15 -10.62 -9.98
C LYS A 10 39.13 -10.66 -11.12
N ARG A 11 38.11 -11.51 -11.03
CA ARG A 11 36.88 -11.38 -11.82
C ARG A 11 36.10 -10.21 -11.24
N ALA A 12 36.25 -9.04 -11.85
CA ALA A 12 35.32 -7.95 -11.68
C ALA A 12 33.95 -8.41 -12.21
N ALA A 13 33.03 -8.73 -11.32
CA ALA A 13 31.62 -8.71 -11.65
C ALA A 13 31.26 -7.23 -11.82
N ALA A 14 31.21 -6.80 -13.08
CA ALA A 14 30.72 -5.48 -13.44
C ALA A 14 29.24 -5.41 -13.08
N PHE A 15 28.93 -4.94 -11.87
CA PHE A 15 27.67 -4.28 -11.60
C PHE A 15 27.62 -3.09 -12.57
N LYS A 16 26.80 -3.24 -13.62
CA LYS A 16 26.49 -2.15 -14.52
C LYS A 16 25.77 -1.10 -13.68
N ARG A 17 26.52 -0.06 -13.27
CA ARG A 17 25.95 1.21 -12.84
C ARG A 17 24.85 1.60 -13.83
N THR A 18 23.63 1.64 -13.33
CA THR A 18 22.53 2.37 -13.95
C THR A 18 22.80 3.86 -13.76
N GLU A 19 23.84 4.38 -14.42
CA GLU A 19 23.92 5.81 -14.70
C GLU A 19 22.87 6.14 -15.77
N SER A 20 22.14 7.23 -15.52
CA SER A 20 21.15 7.86 -16.40
C SER A 20 19.66 7.47 -16.19
N LEU A 21 19.13 7.85 -15.02
CA LEU A 21 17.70 8.20 -14.89
C LEU A 21 17.45 9.67 -14.51
N LYS A 22 18.50 10.49 -14.32
CA LYS A 22 18.36 11.93 -14.01
C LYS A 22 18.15 12.84 -15.24
N SER A 23 18.03 12.32 -16.47
CA SER A 23 17.95 13.13 -17.71
C SER A 23 16.72 12.86 -18.61
N GLN A 24 15.71 12.12 -18.14
CA GLN A 24 14.45 11.93 -18.89
C GLN A 24 13.22 12.61 -18.28
N PHE A 25 13.40 13.50 -17.30
CA PHE A 25 12.42 14.57 -17.01
C PHE A 25 12.56 15.72 -18.03
N SER A 26 12.71 15.36 -19.32
CA SER A 26 12.56 16.30 -20.41
C SER A 26 11.09 16.69 -20.48
N LEU A 27 10.79 17.83 -19.83
CA LEU A 27 9.77 18.81 -20.18
C LEU A 27 8.69 18.28 -21.15
N ALA A 28 7.86 17.36 -20.66
CA ALA A 28 6.52 17.26 -21.18
C ALA A 28 5.82 18.54 -20.71
N ASN A 29 5.85 19.56 -21.57
CA ASN A 29 4.95 20.70 -21.52
C ASN A 29 3.51 20.17 -21.63
N SER A 30 3.00 19.60 -20.54
CA SER A 30 1.61 19.29 -20.35
C SER A 30 0.93 20.61 -20.07
N SER A 31 0.41 21.22 -21.14
CA SER A 31 -0.63 22.24 -21.08
C SER A 31 -1.89 21.60 -20.47
N ASP A 32 -1.85 21.37 -19.16
CA ASP A 32 -2.95 20.83 -18.35
C ASP A 32 -3.11 21.72 -17.12
N THR A 33 -3.38 23.01 -17.40
CA THR A 33 -3.85 24.00 -16.43
C THR A 33 -5.37 23.94 -16.35
N GLU A 34 -5.95 22.79 -15.98
CA GLU A 34 -7.27 22.82 -15.37
C GLU A 34 -7.07 22.77 -13.85
N GLU A 35 -7.23 23.95 -13.22
CA GLU A 35 -7.24 24.08 -11.78
C GLU A 35 -8.22 23.06 -11.16
N PRO A 36 -7.85 22.39 -10.05
CA PRO A 36 -8.67 21.37 -9.39
C PRO A 36 -10.01 21.91 -8.85
N TRP A 37 -10.24 23.21 -8.98
CA TRP A 37 -11.39 23.97 -8.49
C TRP A 37 -12.54 24.09 -9.46
N THR A 38 -12.52 23.49 -10.65
CA THR A 38 -13.69 23.63 -11.53
C THR A 38 -14.85 22.80 -10.97
N PRO A 39 -15.88 23.40 -10.33
CA PRO A 39 -16.98 22.63 -9.77
C PRO A 39 -17.68 21.88 -10.91
N PRO A 40 -18.33 20.73 -10.63
CA PRO A 40 -19.04 19.98 -11.65
C PRO A 40 -20.00 20.91 -12.39
N ARG A 41 -19.75 21.17 -13.69
CA ARG A 41 -20.66 21.94 -14.53
C ARG A 41 -22.02 21.25 -14.50
N LYS A 42 -22.94 21.78 -13.70
CA LYS A 42 -24.37 21.42 -13.74
C LYS A 42 -24.79 21.61 -15.19
N ARG A 43 -25.02 20.50 -15.90
CA ARG A 43 -25.69 20.54 -17.20
C ARG A 43 -27.10 21.02 -16.92
N PHE A 44 -27.32 22.33 -17.07
CA PHE A 44 -28.65 22.89 -17.17
C PHE A 44 -29.33 22.19 -18.34
N ARG A 45 -30.20 21.24 -18.04
CA ARG A 45 -31.22 20.81 -18.99
C ARG A 45 -32.16 22.01 -19.09
N PHE A 46 -32.01 22.77 -20.17
CA PHE A 46 -33.09 23.65 -20.61
C PHE A 46 -34.27 22.73 -20.93
N SER A 47 -35.21 22.63 -19.99
CA SER A 47 -36.56 22.18 -20.30
C SER A 47 -37.18 23.30 -21.11
N THR A 48 -37.10 23.21 -22.43
CA THR A 48 -37.94 24.00 -23.33
C THR A 48 -39.38 23.53 -23.12
N ASN A 49 -40.06 24.16 -22.16
CA ASN A 49 -41.49 23.99 -21.96
C ASN A 49 -42.17 25.20 -22.61
N ASP A 50 -42.18 25.19 -23.95
CA ASP A 50 -43.11 26.01 -24.72
C ASP A 50 -44.44 25.25 -24.76
N GLY A 51 -45.50 25.86 -24.22
CA GLY A 51 -46.86 25.36 -24.39
C GLY A 51 -47.77 25.61 -23.21
N ASP A 52 -48.56 26.67 -23.35
CA ASP A 52 -49.92 26.85 -22.86
C ASP A 52 -50.15 27.56 -21.53
N GLU A 53 -50.41 28.86 -21.70
CA GLU A 53 -51.21 29.70 -20.83
C GLU A 53 -52.64 29.14 -20.74
N HIS A 54 -53.01 28.59 -19.58
CA HIS A 54 -54.42 28.48 -19.21
C HIS A 54 -54.69 29.06 -17.83
N PHE A 55 -55.27 30.26 -17.88
CA PHE A 55 -56.16 30.92 -16.94
C PHE A 55 -56.99 29.94 -16.07
N GLY A 56 -57.11 30.23 -14.76
CA GLY A 56 -58.31 29.85 -14.02
C GLY A 56 -58.14 29.32 -12.59
N SER A 57 -57.97 30.26 -11.66
CA SER A 57 -58.65 30.34 -10.35
C SER A 57 -58.36 29.34 -9.20
N PRO A 58 -58.43 29.84 -7.94
CA PRO A 58 -58.09 29.11 -6.73
C PRO A 58 -59.32 28.43 -6.10
N ASN A 59 -59.12 27.35 -5.34
CA ASN A 59 -60.14 26.95 -4.38
C ASN A 59 -59.55 26.43 -3.05
N ARG A 60 -59.97 27.10 -1.99
CA ARG A 60 -59.82 26.78 -0.56
C ARG A 60 -60.90 25.76 -0.17
N SER A 61 -60.56 24.75 0.62
CA SER A 61 -61.36 24.19 1.74
C SER A 61 -60.61 22.97 2.31
N VAL A 62 -60.20 22.98 3.58
CA VAL A 62 -60.93 22.67 4.83
C VAL A 62 -61.05 21.16 5.10
N ALA A 63 -60.74 20.83 6.35
CA ALA A 63 -60.67 19.55 7.02
C ALA A 63 -61.90 18.63 6.89
N GLY A 64 -61.69 17.33 7.14
CA GLY A 64 -62.78 16.38 7.39
C GLY A 64 -62.31 14.94 7.55
N SER A 65 -62.50 14.40 8.75
CA SER A 65 -62.11 13.07 9.23
C SER A 65 -63.13 11.97 8.88
N SER A 66 -62.67 10.76 8.51
CA SER A 66 -63.23 9.39 8.71
C SER A 66 -64.71 9.05 8.36
N PRO A 67 -65.18 7.78 8.39
CA PRO A 67 -64.55 6.46 8.19
C PRO A 67 -65.39 5.50 7.27
N TYR A 68 -64.88 4.25 7.07
CA TYR A 68 -65.54 3.01 6.59
C TYR A 68 -66.22 2.96 5.21
N THR A 69 -65.75 2.05 4.35
CA THR A 69 -66.63 1.19 3.52
C THR A 69 -65.88 -0.06 3.05
N VAL A 70 -66.59 -1.18 3.15
CA VAL A 70 -66.23 -2.54 2.75
C VAL A 70 -66.88 -2.77 1.39
N ALA A 71 -66.16 -3.26 0.38
CA ALA A 71 -66.72 -4.16 -0.66
C ALA A 71 -65.66 -4.58 -1.69
N SER A 72 -65.73 -5.87 -1.99
CA SER A 72 -64.94 -6.67 -2.90
C SER A 72 -64.98 -6.21 -4.36
N SER A 73 -63.85 -6.33 -5.07
CA SER A 73 -63.86 -6.62 -6.51
C SER A 73 -62.62 -7.41 -6.88
N SER A 74 -62.85 -8.65 -7.29
CA SER A 74 -61.88 -9.56 -7.89
C SER A 74 -61.69 -9.19 -9.36
N SER A 75 -60.45 -8.87 -9.74
CA SER A 75 -60.01 -8.81 -11.14
C SER A 75 -58.70 -9.60 -11.29
N PRO A 76 -58.53 -10.41 -12.34
CA PRO A 76 -57.29 -11.12 -12.58
C PRO A 76 -56.30 -10.16 -13.26
N ALA A 77 -55.41 -9.57 -12.47
CA ALA A 77 -54.29 -8.81 -13.00
C ALA A 77 -53.25 -9.80 -13.56
N SER A 78 -53.10 -9.80 -14.88
CA SER A 78 -51.97 -10.35 -15.60
C SER A 78 -50.67 -9.75 -15.06
N SER A 79 -49.95 -10.55 -14.28
CA SER A 79 -48.66 -10.24 -13.68
C SER A 79 -47.57 -10.19 -14.74
N LEU A 80 -47.40 -9.03 -15.37
CA LEU A 80 -46.13 -8.65 -15.97
C LEU A 80 -45.11 -8.57 -14.82
N SER A 81 -44.35 -9.64 -14.65
CA SER A 81 -43.26 -9.70 -13.68
C SER A 81 -42.22 -8.65 -14.08
N ASN A 82 -42.29 -7.48 -13.47
CA ASN A 82 -41.18 -6.54 -13.37
C ASN A 82 -40.07 -7.25 -12.59
N GLY A 83 -39.28 -8.04 -13.32
CA GLY A 83 -38.10 -8.71 -12.84
C GLY A 83 -37.11 -7.64 -12.38
N SER A 84 -37.12 -7.38 -11.08
CA SER A 84 -36.08 -6.58 -10.44
C SER A 84 -34.74 -7.14 -10.88
N PRO A 85 -33.81 -6.32 -11.42
CA PRO A 85 -32.54 -6.81 -11.92
C PRO A 85 -31.84 -7.53 -10.76
N SER A 86 -31.84 -8.87 -10.84
CA SER A 86 -31.20 -9.73 -9.86
C SER A 86 -29.77 -9.24 -9.73
N LYS A 87 -29.44 -8.65 -8.58
CA LYS A 87 -28.10 -8.17 -8.26
C LYS A 87 -27.19 -9.38 -8.41
N LYS A 88 -26.51 -9.50 -9.56
CA LYS A 88 -25.50 -10.54 -9.81
C LYS A 88 -24.49 -10.41 -8.68
N ARG A 89 -24.61 -11.30 -7.70
CA ARG A 89 -23.72 -11.39 -6.55
C ARG A 89 -22.33 -11.65 -7.12
N ARG A 90 -21.46 -10.64 -7.05
CA ARG A 90 -20.08 -10.72 -7.54
C ARG A 90 -19.44 -11.90 -6.79
N ARG A 91 -19.02 -12.94 -7.52
CA ARG A 91 -18.29 -14.06 -6.92
C ARG A 91 -17.05 -13.49 -6.24
N THR A 92 -16.94 -13.71 -4.94
CA THR A 92 -15.72 -13.48 -4.18
C THR A 92 -14.75 -14.58 -4.60
N VAL A 93 -13.63 -14.19 -5.22
CA VAL A 93 -12.54 -15.12 -5.53
C VAL A 93 -11.92 -15.54 -4.20
N SER A 94 -11.61 -16.83 -4.06
CA SER A 94 -10.90 -17.33 -2.88
C SER A 94 -9.55 -16.61 -2.77
N THR A 95 -9.13 -16.24 -1.56
CA THR A 95 -7.80 -15.64 -1.31
C THR A 95 -6.68 -16.51 -1.86
N ASP A 96 -6.84 -17.83 -1.80
CA ASP A 96 -5.85 -18.81 -2.26
C ASP A 96 -5.69 -18.83 -3.79
N GLU A 97 -6.69 -18.37 -4.54
CA GLU A 97 -6.67 -18.36 -6.01
C GLU A 97 -6.12 -17.03 -6.57
N TYR A 98 -6.03 -15.98 -5.74
CA TYR A 98 -5.65 -14.64 -6.18
C TYR A 98 -4.14 -14.38 -5.97
N ASP A 99 -3.36 -14.53 -7.04
CA ASP A 99 -1.93 -14.23 -7.05
C ASP A 99 -1.66 -12.74 -7.36
N LEU A 100 -1.57 -11.92 -6.29
CA LEU A 100 -1.24 -10.50 -6.40
C LEU A 100 0.11 -10.25 -7.08
N THR A 101 1.12 -11.09 -6.82
CA THR A 101 2.46 -10.94 -7.43
C THR A 101 2.36 -11.03 -8.95
N SER A 102 1.66 -12.04 -9.48
CA SER A 102 1.49 -12.22 -10.92
C SER A 102 0.65 -11.10 -11.55
N VAL A 103 -0.36 -10.59 -10.85
CA VAL A 103 -1.16 -9.45 -11.30
C VAL A 103 -0.31 -8.19 -11.40
N LEU A 104 0.42 -7.82 -10.35
CA LEU A 104 1.26 -6.61 -10.33
C LEU A 104 2.43 -6.69 -11.32
N ARG A 105 3.05 -7.87 -11.49
CA ARG A 105 4.10 -8.06 -12.51
C ARG A 105 3.59 -7.79 -13.93
N ARG A 106 2.34 -8.17 -14.24
CA ARG A 106 1.73 -7.83 -15.54
C ARG A 106 1.52 -6.32 -15.67
N CYS A 107 1.12 -5.63 -14.60
CA CYS A 107 0.97 -4.18 -14.59
C CYS A 107 2.30 -3.42 -14.74
N ASN A 108 3.42 -4.04 -14.37
CA ASN A 108 4.75 -3.42 -14.49
C ASN A 108 5.28 -3.38 -15.95
N ASN A 109 4.78 -4.23 -16.85
CA ASN A 109 5.34 -4.40 -18.21
C ASN A 109 4.98 -3.26 -19.21
N GLY A 110 4.71 -2.04 -18.72
CA GLY A 110 4.58 -0.81 -19.51
C GLY A 110 3.23 -0.59 -20.21
N SER A 111 2.67 -1.60 -20.89
CA SER A 111 1.33 -1.48 -21.49
C SER A 111 0.26 -2.03 -20.56
N LEU A 112 -0.40 -1.15 -19.81
CA LEU A 112 -1.49 -1.54 -18.92
C LEU A 112 -2.74 -1.90 -19.74
N ASP A 113 -2.97 -3.19 -19.97
CA ASP A 113 -4.12 -3.67 -20.72
C ASP A 113 -5.41 -3.70 -19.86
N ALA A 114 -6.56 -3.80 -20.53
CA ALA A 114 -7.85 -3.83 -19.86
C ALA A 114 -8.04 -5.09 -18.98
N LEU A 115 -7.30 -6.17 -19.27
CA LEU A 115 -7.32 -7.40 -18.48
C LEU A 115 -6.55 -7.22 -17.16
N ALA A 116 -5.35 -6.63 -17.18
CA ALA A 116 -4.60 -6.34 -15.97
C ALA A 116 -5.38 -5.41 -15.04
N ILE A 117 -6.02 -4.36 -15.57
CA ILE A 117 -6.90 -3.48 -14.78
C ILE A 117 -8.06 -4.27 -14.16
N ARG A 118 -8.67 -5.17 -14.94
CA ARG A 118 -9.78 -6.00 -14.46
C ARG A 118 -9.32 -6.92 -13.33
N ASP A 119 -8.17 -7.54 -13.48
CA ASP A 119 -7.61 -8.50 -12.52
C ASP A 119 -7.21 -7.80 -11.23
N VAL A 120 -6.54 -6.64 -11.29
CA VAL A 120 -6.28 -5.80 -10.10
C VAL A 120 -7.57 -5.42 -9.38
N LYS A 121 -8.66 -5.16 -10.12
CA LYS A 121 -9.97 -4.82 -9.53
C LYS A 121 -10.68 -6.00 -8.86
N VAL A 122 -10.13 -7.22 -8.94
CA VAL A 122 -10.57 -8.39 -8.16
C VAL A 122 -9.97 -8.39 -6.76
N PHE A 123 -8.96 -7.56 -6.49
CA PHE A 123 -8.32 -7.43 -5.18
C PHE A 123 -9.36 -7.32 -4.03
N PRO A 124 -9.14 -8.04 -2.92
CA PRO A 124 -10.09 -8.08 -1.82
C PRO A 124 -10.42 -6.69 -1.26
N ARG A 125 -11.69 -6.49 -0.92
CA ARG A 125 -12.17 -5.23 -0.32
C ARG A 125 -12.18 -5.25 1.19
N ALA A 126 -12.24 -6.45 1.78
CA ALA A 126 -12.14 -6.65 3.21
C ALA A 126 -10.67 -6.49 3.61
N GLU A 127 -10.42 -5.74 4.68
CA GLU A 127 -9.07 -5.41 5.13
C GLU A 127 -8.27 -6.67 5.49
N ARG A 128 -8.89 -7.62 6.19
CA ARG A 128 -8.26 -8.90 6.53
C ARG A 128 -7.81 -9.70 5.31
N ASP A 129 -8.64 -9.79 4.27
CA ASP A 129 -8.30 -10.56 3.07
C ASP A 129 -7.22 -9.83 2.24
N ALA A 130 -7.25 -8.50 2.22
CA ALA A 130 -6.22 -7.68 1.60
C ALA A 130 -4.86 -7.86 2.29
N LEU A 131 -4.87 -7.88 3.64
CA LEU A 131 -3.71 -8.15 4.49
C LEU A 131 -3.06 -9.48 4.15
N GLU A 132 -3.84 -10.55 4.11
CA GLU A 132 -3.32 -11.90 3.80
C GLU A 132 -2.66 -11.97 2.42
N VAL A 133 -3.27 -11.35 1.42
CA VAL A 133 -2.75 -11.33 0.05
C VAL A 133 -1.44 -10.53 -0.03
N VAL A 134 -1.30 -9.43 0.71
CA VAL A 134 -0.08 -8.63 0.76
C VAL A 134 1.02 -9.35 1.56
N ARG A 135 0.68 -10.02 2.66
CA ARG A 135 1.61 -10.89 3.40
C ARG A 135 2.21 -11.97 2.53
N HIS A 136 1.39 -12.67 1.74
CA HIS A 136 1.89 -13.67 0.79
C HIS A 136 2.88 -13.07 -0.23
N LEU A 137 2.64 -11.84 -0.68
CA LEU A 137 3.56 -11.13 -1.58
C LEU A 137 4.89 -10.82 -0.88
N LEU A 138 4.85 -10.34 0.37
CA LEU A 138 6.05 -10.07 1.18
C LEU A 138 6.84 -11.35 1.48
N THR A 139 6.19 -12.41 1.95
CA THR A 139 6.83 -13.71 2.23
C THR A 139 7.50 -14.31 0.99
N ARG A 140 6.88 -14.15 -0.18
CA ARG A 140 7.48 -14.58 -1.45
C ARG A 140 8.71 -13.75 -1.81
N SER A 141 8.67 -12.45 -1.55
CA SER A 141 9.81 -11.53 -1.71
C SER A 141 10.99 -11.96 -0.83
N GLN A 142 10.73 -12.11 0.48
CA GLN A 142 11.73 -12.55 1.47
C GLN A 142 12.32 -13.92 1.12
N SER A 143 11.48 -14.87 0.71
CA SER A 143 11.94 -16.21 0.31
C SER A 143 12.86 -16.16 -0.93
N ALA A 144 12.57 -15.26 -1.88
CA ALA A 144 13.41 -15.05 -3.05
C ALA A 144 14.75 -14.40 -2.66
N SER A 145 14.72 -13.34 -1.86
CA SER A 145 15.90 -12.70 -1.28
C SER A 145 16.77 -13.70 -0.53
N LYS A 146 16.20 -14.46 0.41
CA LYS A 146 16.90 -15.53 1.15
C LYS A 146 17.54 -16.56 0.22
N SER A 147 16.84 -16.97 -0.83
CA SER A 147 17.36 -17.93 -1.81
C SER A 147 18.52 -17.36 -2.63
N ARG A 148 18.59 -16.05 -2.86
CA ARG A 148 19.75 -15.40 -3.50
C ARG A 148 20.91 -15.27 -2.53
N LEU A 149 20.63 -14.81 -1.32
CA LEU A 149 21.64 -14.54 -0.28
C LEU A 149 22.27 -15.81 0.28
N SER A 150 21.52 -16.91 0.38
CA SER A 150 22.09 -18.21 0.75
C SER A 150 23.07 -18.77 -0.29
N ARG A 151 23.04 -18.29 -1.54
CA ARG A 151 24.00 -18.67 -2.59
C ARG A 151 25.28 -17.84 -2.53
N SER A 152 25.23 -16.62 -1.99
CA SER A 152 26.44 -15.87 -1.67
C SER A 152 27.04 -16.46 -0.39
N SER A 153 28.25 -16.99 -0.47
CA SER A 153 28.97 -17.53 0.70
C SER A 153 29.46 -16.44 1.67
N GLN A 154 28.97 -15.21 1.54
CA GLN A 154 29.38 -14.06 2.33
C GLN A 154 28.34 -13.79 3.42
N LYS A 155 28.80 -13.40 4.61
CA LYS A 155 27.92 -12.88 5.65
C LYS A 155 27.35 -11.53 5.19
N ILE A 156 26.05 -11.35 5.36
CA ILE A 156 25.32 -10.14 4.99
C ILE A 156 25.05 -9.30 6.24
N LEU A 157 25.04 -7.97 6.11
CA LEU A 157 24.60 -7.08 7.18
C LEU A 157 23.07 -7.12 7.29
N GLU A 158 22.51 -6.82 8.46
CA GLU A 158 21.05 -6.75 8.63
C GLU A 158 20.43 -5.68 7.73
N THR A 159 21.07 -4.51 7.66
CA THR A 159 20.66 -3.40 6.78
C THR A 159 20.64 -3.79 5.30
N GLU A 160 21.62 -4.57 4.83
CA GLU A 160 21.65 -5.09 3.46
C GLU A 160 20.53 -6.11 3.22
N LEU A 161 20.19 -6.94 4.22
CA LEU A 161 19.07 -7.88 4.12
C LEU A 161 17.73 -7.14 3.95
N TYR A 162 17.51 -6.09 4.74
CA TYR A 162 16.30 -5.27 4.65
C TYR A 162 16.23 -4.51 3.32
N LEU A 163 17.36 -3.99 2.84
CA LEU A 163 17.48 -3.39 1.51
C LEU A 163 17.12 -4.38 0.39
N GLU A 164 17.57 -5.63 0.47
CA GLU A 164 17.23 -6.66 -0.51
C GLU A 164 15.72 -6.96 -0.52
N TRP A 165 15.07 -6.97 0.65
CA TRP A 165 13.62 -7.14 0.75
C TRP A 165 12.86 -5.97 0.10
N LEU A 166 13.27 -4.73 0.38
CA LEU A 166 12.71 -3.52 -0.24
C LEU A 166 12.94 -3.51 -1.76
N SER A 167 14.14 -3.87 -2.19
CA SER A 167 14.53 -3.91 -3.60
C SER A 167 13.70 -4.92 -4.39
N ASP A 168 13.43 -6.09 -3.83
CA ASP A 168 12.55 -7.09 -4.46
C ASP A 168 11.10 -6.61 -4.59
N LEU A 169 10.67 -5.62 -3.80
CA LEU A 169 9.33 -5.01 -3.87
C LEU A 169 9.25 -3.84 -4.87
N ASN A 170 10.36 -3.41 -5.49
CA ASN A 170 10.38 -2.28 -6.41
C ASN A 170 9.44 -2.44 -7.63
N PHE A 171 9.16 -3.68 -8.04
CA PHE A 171 8.17 -3.94 -9.11
C PHE A 171 6.73 -3.58 -8.68
N VAL A 172 6.42 -3.62 -7.37
CA VAL A 172 5.12 -3.23 -6.82
C VAL A 172 4.93 -1.72 -6.98
N ILE A 173 5.94 -0.94 -6.58
CA ILE A 173 5.96 0.53 -6.72
C ILE A 173 5.71 0.91 -8.19
N SER A 174 6.51 0.33 -9.09
CA SER A 174 6.41 0.59 -10.53
C SER A 174 5.06 0.16 -11.13
N ALA A 175 4.52 -0.98 -10.69
CA ALA A 175 3.19 -1.43 -11.09
C ALA A 175 2.09 -0.47 -10.62
N ILE A 176 2.21 0.07 -9.40
CA ILE A 176 1.24 0.99 -8.83
C ILE A 176 1.31 2.37 -9.48
N GLU A 177 2.50 2.88 -9.80
CA GLU A 177 2.68 4.09 -10.62
C GLU A 177 1.94 3.97 -11.97
N ASN A 178 2.11 2.83 -12.66
CA ASN A 178 1.42 2.54 -13.91
C ASN A 178 -0.10 2.48 -13.72
N LEU A 179 -0.58 1.89 -12.63
CA LEU A 179 -2.00 1.82 -12.29
C LEU A 179 -2.58 3.22 -12.02
N LEU A 180 -1.91 4.05 -11.22
CA LEU A 180 -2.37 5.41 -10.91
C LEU A 180 -2.37 6.35 -12.14
N SER A 181 -1.51 6.06 -13.12
CA SER A 181 -1.41 6.77 -14.39
C SER A 181 -2.41 6.26 -15.45
N ALA A 182 -3.10 5.15 -15.20
CA ALA A 182 -3.99 4.51 -16.17
C ALA A 182 -5.17 5.39 -16.58
N LYS A 183 -5.39 5.52 -17.89
CA LYS A 183 -6.53 6.23 -18.48
C LYS A 183 -7.52 5.25 -19.12
N ILE A 184 -8.80 5.60 -19.11
CA ILE A 184 -9.83 4.84 -19.82
C ILE A 184 -9.61 5.06 -21.33
N PRO A 185 -9.45 3.99 -22.14
CA PRO A 185 -9.22 4.11 -23.57
C PRO A 185 -10.25 5.02 -24.26
N GLY A 186 -9.77 5.90 -25.14
CA GLY A 186 -10.62 6.87 -25.84
C GLY A 186 -11.10 8.05 -24.99
N THR A 187 -10.64 8.19 -23.75
CA THR A 187 -11.02 9.31 -22.88
C THR A 187 -9.80 9.94 -22.21
N ARG A 188 -9.95 11.17 -21.71
CA ARG A 188 -8.96 11.81 -20.83
C ARG A 188 -9.09 11.38 -19.37
N LYS A 189 -10.13 10.60 -19.02
CA LYS A 189 -10.44 10.24 -17.63
C LYS A 189 -9.54 9.11 -17.15
N ARG A 190 -9.03 9.24 -15.93
CA ARG A 190 -8.32 8.17 -15.22
C ARG A 190 -9.28 7.06 -14.80
N VAL A 191 -8.77 5.83 -14.71
CA VAL A 191 -9.55 4.68 -14.24
C VAL A 191 -9.90 4.87 -12.76
N THR A 192 -11.19 4.74 -12.40
CA THR A 192 -11.65 4.94 -11.02
C THR A 192 -11.46 3.70 -10.16
N GLY A 193 -11.31 3.93 -8.85
CA GLY A 193 -11.17 2.92 -7.81
C GLY A 193 -9.75 2.40 -7.65
N LEU A 194 -8.78 2.92 -8.43
CA LEU A 194 -7.38 2.53 -8.34
C LEU A 194 -6.69 3.23 -7.18
N GLY A 195 -7.10 4.45 -6.79
CA GLY A 195 -6.51 5.14 -5.65
C GLY A 195 -6.65 4.34 -4.36
N ARG A 196 -7.89 3.87 -4.06
CA ARG A 196 -8.16 3.02 -2.90
C ARG A 196 -7.30 1.75 -2.89
N LEU A 197 -7.25 1.05 -4.03
CA LEU A 197 -6.55 -0.22 -4.17
C LEU A 197 -5.04 -0.03 -3.97
N SER A 198 -4.46 0.94 -4.68
CA SER A 198 -3.05 1.29 -4.57
C SER A 198 -2.66 1.68 -3.15
N PHE A 199 -3.46 2.55 -2.50
CA PHE A 199 -3.19 2.94 -1.12
C PHE A 199 -3.25 1.74 -0.16
N THR A 200 -4.26 0.88 -0.31
CA THR A 200 -4.40 -0.30 0.56
C THR A 200 -3.21 -1.24 0.41
N ILE A 201 -2.77 -1.51 -0.83
CA ILE A 201 -1.60 -2.36 -1.08
C ILE A 201 -0.34 -1.72 -0.50
N LEU A 202 -0.10 -0.42 -0.76
CA LEU A 202 1.12 0.25 -0.30
C LEU A 202 1.17 0.42 1.22
N TYR A 203 0.07 0.84 1.84
CA TYR A 203 0.01 0.99 3.29
C TYR A 203 0.30 -0.34 3.98
N THR A 204 -0.42 -1.39 3.59
CA THR A 204 -0.27 -2.71 4.21
C THR A 204 1.10 -3.33 3.93
N LEU A 205 1.67 -3.11 2.74
CA LEU A 205 3.00 -3.64 2.43
C LEU A 205 4.09 -2.98 3.30
N MET A 206 3.97 -1.68 3.57
CA MET A 206 4.91 -0.97 4.44
C MET A 206 4.74 -1.36 5.91
N ASP A 207 3.49 -1.44 6.38
CA ASP A 207 3.15 -1.86 7.74
C ASP A 207 3.72 -3.26 8.05
N GLU A 208 3.49 -4.22 7.14
CA GLU A 208 4.02 -5.59 7.27
C GLU A 208 5.54 -5.68 7.09
N PHE A 209 6.14 -4.80 6.27
CA PHE A 209 7.59 -4.72 6.14
C PHE A 209 8.21 -4.28 7.48
N ILE A 210 7.68 -3.22 8.10
CA ILE A 210 8.15 -2.72 9.39
C ILE A 210 7.94 -3.77 10.49
N GLU A 211 6.77 -4.42 10.53
CA GLU A 211 6.49 -5.50 11.49
C GLU A 211 7.46 -6.69 11.31
N GLU A 212 7.88 -7.01 10.09
CA GLU A 212 8.90 -8.06 9.92
C GLU A 212 10.29 -7.62 10.40
N VAL A 213 10.70 -6.39 10.12
CA VAL A 213 11.98 -5.86 10.63
C VAL A 213 11.99 -5.93 12.17
N ASP A 214 10.90 -5.52 12.80
CA ASP A 214 10.72 -5.60 14.25
C ASP A 214 10.80 -7.05 14.77
N ARG A 215 10.05 -7.97 14.13
CA ARG A 215 10.11 -9.40 14.46
C ARG A 215 11.50 -10.02 14.26
N HIS A 216 12.25 -9.54 13.27
CA HIS A 216 13.62 -9.99 13.02
C HIS A 216 14.56 -9.56 14.16
N HIS A 217 14.48 -8.30 14.59
CA HIS A 217 15.25 -7.76 15.72
C HIS A 217 14.91 -8.47 17.04
N ASP A 218 13.62 -8.68 17.33
CA ASP A 218 13.19 -9.39 18.54
C ASP A 218 13.61 -10.87 18.55
N GLY A 219 13.49 -11.55 17.42
CA GLY A 219 13.82 -12.97 17.27
C GLY A 219 15.32 -13.28 17.36
N TRP A 220 16.17 -12.30 17.05
CA TRP A 220 17.63 -12.42 17.11
C TRP A 220 18.14 -12.64 18.54
N SER A 221 17.56 -11.93 19.49
CA SER A 221 17.95 -11.95 20.91
C SER A 221 17.79 -13.33 21.55
N GLY A 222 16.96 -14.21 20.98
CA GLY A 222 16.71 -15.55 21.51
C GLY A 222 17.58 -16.67 20.92
N SER A 223 18.19 -16.49 19.74
CA SER A 223 18.82 -17.59 18.99
C SER A 223 20.34 -17.62 19.07
N SER A 224 20.99 -16.50 19.40
CA SER A 224 22.45 -16.40 19.51
C SER A 224 23.00 -16.75 20.91
N GLY A 225 22.12 -16.78 21.93
CA GLY A 225 22.49 -16.94 23.33
C GLY A 225 22.18 -18.31 23.91
N GLY A 226 23.10 -19.26 23.74
CA GLY A 226 23.20 -20.40 24.66
C GLY A 226 22.74 -21.72 24.07
N SER A 227 23.70 -22.41 23.44
CA SER A 227 23.93 -23.81 23.81
C SER A 227 24.17 -23.86 25.31
N SER A 228 23.11 -23.79 26.12
CA SER A 228 23.20 -24.02 27.56
C SER A 228 23.68 -25.46 27.72
N PRO A 229 24.90 -25.70 28.22
CA PRO A 229 25.38 -27.04 28.47
C PRO A 229 24.69 -27.54 29.74
N GLY A 230 23.42 -27.92 29.64
CA GLY A 230 22.57 -28.10 30.80
C GLY A 230 21.52 -29.19 30.61
N LYS A 231 21.84 -30.38 31.16
CA LYS A 231 20.98 -31.57 31.32
C LYS A 231 20.83 -32.45 30.07
N ALA A 232 21.90 -33.21 29.80
CA ALA A 232 21.80 -34.56 29.27
C ALA A 232 20.72 -35.35 30.04
N GLY A 233 19.58 -35.63 29.40
CA GLY A 233 18.50 -36.33 30.09
C GLY A 233 17.20 -36.53 29.32
N SER A 234 16.96 -35.85 28.19
CA SER A 234 15.75 -36.08 27.39
C SER A 234 16.06 -36.72 26.03
N PRO A 235 16.12 -38.06 25.95
CA PRO A 235 16.36 -38.77 24.69
C PRO A 235 15.02 -38.94 23.96
N ARG A 236 14.47 -37.86 23.37
CA ARG A 236 13.39 -37.99 22.35
C ARG A 236 12.97 -36.73 21.62
N SER A 237 13.44 -35.54 21.98
CA SER A 237 13.22 -34.40 21.09
C SER A 237 14.24 -34.50 19.95
N ARG A 238 13.83 -35.11 18.84
CA ARG A 238 14.44 -34.85 17.54
C ARG A 238 14.27 -33.35 17.33
N ALA A 239 15.26 -32.58 17.77
CA ALA A 239 15.40 -31.18 17.42
C ALA A 239 15.38 -31.16 15.90
N ARG A 240 14.22 -30.80 15.34
CA ARG A 240 14.16 -30.31 13.97
C ARG A 240 15.27 -29.26 13.91
N PRO A 241 16.16 -29.28 12.91
CA PRO A 241 16.93 -28.09 12.63
C PRO A 241 15.88 -26.98 12.55
N CYS A 242 15.93 -26.04 13.50
CA CYS A 242 15.24 -24.79 13.33
C CYS A 242 15.90 -24.24 12.07
N ASP A 243 15.28 -24.46 10.92
CA ASP A 243 15.67 -23.86 9.67
C ASP A 243 15.78 -22.38 10.00
N ALA A 244 17.02 -21.90 10.16
CA ALA A 244 17.26 -20.50 10.50
C ALA A 244 16.46 -19.70 9.47
N LEU A 245 15.40 -19.05 9.94
CA LEU A 245 14.40 -18.42 9.08
C LEU A 245 15.07 -17.37 8.19
N TYR A 246 16.25 -16.90 8.60
CA TYR A 246 17.07 -15.92 7.93
C TYR A 246 18.47 -16.46 7.59
N PRO A 247 19.10 -15.96 6.51
CA PRO A 247 20.52 -16.20 6.28
C PRO A 247 21.33 -15.68 7.47
N GLN A 248 22.53 -16.23 7.69
CA GLN A 248 23.39 -15.79 8.78
C GLN A 248 23.82 -14.33 8.54
N THR A 249 23.21 -13.38 9.25
CA THR A 249 23.66 -11.99 9.26
C THR A 249 24.83 -11.83 10.23
N MET A 250 25.60 -10.74 10.07
CA MET A 250 26.66 -10.40 11.02
C MET A 250 26.06 -9.94 12.34
N THR A 251 26.69 -10.31 13.45
CA THR A 251 26.30 -9.74 14.76
C THR A 251 26.88 -8.33 14.92
N ILE A 252 26.26 -7.47 15.74
CA ILE A 252 26.79 -6.15 16.11
C ILE A 252 28.28 -6.21 16.55
N ILE A 253 28.67 -7.26 17.27
CA ILE A 253 30.07 -7.45 17.70
C ILE A 253 30.98 -7.70 16.49
N GLU A 254 30.54 -8.50 15.52
CA GLU A 254 31.28 -8.77 14.29
C GLU A 254 31.38 -7.51 13.40
N GLU A 255 30.32 -6.72 13.34
CA GLU A 255 30.29 -5.44 12.62
C GLU A 255 31.28 -4.43 13.23
N SER A 256 31.28 -4.28 14.56
CA SER A 256 32.19 -3.34 15.24
C SER A 256 33.69 -3.62 15.05
N GLN A 257 34.06 -4.81 14.59
CA GLN A 257 35.46 -5.22 14.41
C GLN A 257 35.98 -5.01 12.97
N ASP A 258 35.12 -4.72 12.01
CA ASP A 258 35.47 -4.61 10.59
C ASP A 258 35.06 -3.25 10.04
N SER A 259 36.00 -2.31 9.89
CA SER A 259 35.71 -0.97 9.37
C SER A 259 35.16 -0.94 7.93
N SER A 260 35.21 -2.06 7.20
CA SER A 260 34.56 -2.16 5.90
C SER A 260 33.04 -2.33 5.99
N THR A 261 32.50 -2.74 7.15
CA THR A 261 31.05 -2.84 7.37
C THR A 261 30.40 -1.46 7.45
N ASP A 262 31.07 -0.47 8.03
CA ASP A 262 30.56 0.91 8.11
C ASP A 262 30.30 1.48 6.72
N ALA A 263 31.23 1.27 5.78
CA ALA A 263 31.09 1.72 4.40
C ALA A 263 29.96 0.98 3.67
N ARG A 264 29.78 -0.33 3.91
CA ARG A 264 28.69 -1.12 3.32
C ARG A 264 27.34 -0.72 3.87
N MET A 265 27.26 -0.51 5.18
CA MET A 265 26.06 -0.05 5.87
C MET A 265 25.64 1.32 5.36
N ALA A 266 26.57 2.27 5.25
CA ALA A 266 26.25 3.60 4.71
C ALA A 266 25.68 3.55 3.28
N VAL A 267 26.26 2.72 2.41
CA VAL A 267 25.74 2.51 1.05
C VAL A 267 24.35 1.85 1.09
N ALA A 268 24.16 0.85 1.93
CA ALA A 268 22.88 0.16 2.04
C ALA A 268 21.76 1.08 2.56
N VAL A 269 22.07 1.96 3.52
CA VAL A 269 21.17 2.99 4.03
C VAL A 269 20.81 3.98 2.94
N GLU A 270 21.80 4.53 2.22
CA GLU A 270 21.57 5.46 1.11
C GLU A 270 20.62 4.85 0.04
N GLU A 271 20.88 3.62 -0.38
CA GLU A 271 20.03 2.93 -1.37
C GLU A 271 18.62 2.63 -0.83
N ALA A 272 18.49 2.28 0.45
CA ALA A 272 17.19 2.04 1.09
C ALA A 272 16.37 3.33 1.17
N GLU A 273 17.00 4.45 1.53
CA GLU A 273 16.39 5.77 1.57
C GLU A 273 15.91 6.22 0.19
N GLU A 274 16.67 5.99 -0.87
CA GLU A 274 16.23 6.27 -2.24
C GLU A 274 14.96 5.48 -2.62
N LEU A 275 14.89 4.20 -2.23
CA LEU A 275 13.71 3.36 -2.47
C LEU A 275 12.51 3.80 -1.64
N LEU A 276 12.71 4.13 -0.36
CA LEU A 276 11.67 4.61 0.54
C LEU A 276 11.14 5.99 0.11
N ALA A 277 12.01 6.88 -0.37
CA ALA A 277 11.61 8.17 -0.94
C ALA A 277 10.73 7.99 -2.19
N ARG A 278 11.05 7.02 -3.05
CA ARG A 278 10.17 6.68 -4.18
C ARG A 278 8.84 6.10 -3.70
N TYR A 279 8.88 5.23 -2.70
CA TYR A 279 7.68 4.66 -2.10
C TYR A 279 6.76 5.75 -1.55
N ASP A 280 7.33 6.72 -0.84
CA ASP A 280 6.65 7.86 -0.25
C ASP A 280 5.84 8.63 -1.29
N LEU A 281 6.48 9.05 -2.38
CA LEU A 281 5.84 9.82 -3.45
C LEU A 281 4.65 9.07 -4.08
N VAL A 282 4.83 7.76 -4.34
CA VAL A 282 3.78 6.93 -4.96
C VAL A 282 2.63 6.68 -4.00
N MET A 283 2.93 6.49 -2.71
CA MET A 283 1.92 6.33 -1.67
C MET A 283 1.14 7.63 -1.44
N ALA A 284 1.81 8.79 -1.43
CA ALA A 284 1.17 10.11 -1.37
C ALA A 284 0.20 10.31 -2.55
N ASP A 285 0.62 9.96 -3.78
CA ASP A 285 -0.26 10.00 -4.95
C ASP A 285 -1.45 9.04 -4.83
N ALA A 286 -1.25 7.86 -4.27
CA ALA A 286 -2.33 6.92 -3.99
C ALA A 286 -3.32 7.49 -2.97
N VAL A 287 -2.85 8.13 -1.90
CA VAL A 287 -3.68 8.81 -0.88
C VAL A 287 -4.50 9.93 -1.52
N ARG A 288 -3.85 10.87 -2.23
CA ARG A 288 -4.54 11.97 -2.93
C ARG A 288 -5.59 11.45 -3.91
N ARG A 289 -5.26 10.39 -4.65
CA ARG A 289 -6.21 9.75 -5.56
C ARG A 289 -7.36 9.10 -4.83
N TYR A 290 -7.10 8.43 -3.71
CA TYR A 290 -8.14 7.81 -2.88
C TYR A 290 -9.10 8.86 -2.29
N LYS A 291 -8.56 9.99 -1.79
CA LYS A 291 -9.32 11.16 -1.34
C LYS A 291 -10.27 11.67 -2.42
N ILE A 292 -9.80 11.86 -3.65
CA ILE A 292 -10.63 12.30 -4.80
C ILE A 292 -11.74 11.29 -5.13
N GLU A 293 -11.45 10.00 -5.06
CA GLU A 293 -12.37 8.94 -5.46
C GLU A 293 -13.45 8.64 -4.43
N CYS A 294 -13.16 8.78 -3.13
CA CYS A 294 -14.01 8.28 -2.05
C CYS A 294 -14.14 9.22 -0.83
N GLY A 295 -13.27 10.23 -0.69
CA GLY A 295 -13.05 10.92 0.60
C GLY A 295 -13.92 12.14 0.87
N ARG A 296 -14.42 12.84 -0.16
CA ARG A 296 -15.02 14.18 0.01
C ARG A 296 -16.26 14.27 0.93
N ASN A 297 -16.95 13.16 1.17
CA ASN A 297 -18.18 13.12 1.96
C ASN A 297 -18.17 11.98 3.00
N ASN A 298 -16.99 11.53 3.42
CA ASN A 298 -16.86 10.38 4.33
C ASN A 298 -15.88 10.70 5.46
N ASP A 299 -16.42 11.36 6.48
CA ASP A 299 -15.74 11.74 7.73
C ASP A 299 -15.05 10.55 8.40
N LYS A 300 -15.77 9.44 8.57
CA LYS A 300 -15.23 8.21 9.18
C LYS A 300 -14.04 7.64 8.42
N LEU A 301 -14.03 7.79 7.10
CA LEU A 301 -12.90 7.35 6.28
C LEU A 301 -11.71 8.29 6.45
N ALA A 302 -11.94 9.60 6.51
CA ALA A 302 -10.87 10.57 6.79
C ALA A 302 -10.27 10.33 8.19
N ASP A 303 -11.11 10.05 9.21
CA ASP A 303 -10.69 9.67 10.55
C ASP A 303 -9.81 8.41 10.53
N ALA A 304 -10.27 7.36 9.84
CA ALA A 304 -9.51 6.12 9.71
C ALA A 304 -8.16 6.33 8.99
N ILE A 305 -8.10 7.24 8.01
CA ILE A 305 -6.84 7.62 7.35
C ILE A 305 -5.93 8.36 8.33
N GLY A 306 -6.45 9.25 9.16
CA GLY A 306 -5.69 9.88 10.24
C GLY A 306 -5.12 8.87 11.24
N SER A 307 -5.90 7.88 11.67
CA SER A 307 -5.39 6.81 12.54
C SER A 307 -4.29 5.99 11.88
N LYS A 308 -4.40 5.75 10.56
CA LYS A 308 -3.36 5.05 9.78
C LYS A 308 -2.09 5.88 9.66
N GLU A 309 -2.19 7.19 9.55
CA GLU A 309 -1.04 8.11 9.54
C GLU A 309 -0.31 8.04 10.87
N TYR A 310 -1.04 8.17 11.99
CA TYR A 310 -0.44 8.08 13.32
C TYR A 310 0.27 6.75 13.56
N ALA A 311 -0.37 5.63 13.17
CA ALA A 311 0.25 4.30 13.26
C ALA A 311 1.53 4.21 12.41
N LEU A 312 1.48 4.72 11.17
CA LEU A 312 2.63 4.72 10.26
C LEU A 312 3.76 5.61 10.77
N SER A 313 3.47 6.78 11.34
CA SER A 313 4.45 7.67 11.94
C SER A 313 5.26 6.96 13.02
N ARG A 314 4.59 6.30 13.98
CA ARG A 314 5.28 5.53 15.02
C ARG A 314 6.11 4.38 14.46
N ALA A 315 5.55 3.67 13.47
CA ALA A 315 6.23 2.55 12.83
C ALA A 315 7.50 3.02 12.10
N CYS A 316 7.44 4.17 11.42
CA CYS A 316 8.61 4.80 10.81
C CYS A 316 9.67 5.15 11.86
N CYS A 317 9.32 5.74 12.99
CA CYS A 317 10.29 6.05 14.06
C CYS A 317 11.04 4.79 14.53
N LEU A 318 10.31 3.68 14.74
CA LEU A 318 10.91 2.40 15.13
C LEU A 318 11.83 1.86 14.03
N LEU A 319 11.40 1.93 12.78
CA LEU A 319 12.23 1.52 11.64
C LEU A 319 13.52 2.34 11.58
N CYS A 320 13.43 3.66 11.74
CA CYS A 320 14.60 4.55 11.78
C CYS A 320 15.58 4.14 12.88
N GLU A 321 15.08 3.91 14.10
CA GLU A 321 15.90 3.50 15.24
C GLU A 321 16.59 2.15 15.01
N GLN A 322 15.87 1.18 14.42
CA GLN A 322 16.38 -0.18 14.21
C GLN A 322 17.38 -0.28 13.05
N THR A 323 17.21 0.52 12.00
CA THR A 323 17.92 0.34 10.73
C THR A 323 18.85 1.49 10.36
N GLY A 324 18.67 2.65 10.96
CA GLY A 324 19.31 3.90 10.55
C GLY A 324 18.73 4.52 9.27
N PHE A 325 17.61 4.01 8.74
CA PHE A 325 16.92 4.64 7.60
C PHE A 325 16.28 5.96 8.03
N GLY A 326 16.31 6.98 7.17
CA GLY A 326 15.69 8.29 7.44
C GLY A 326 16.65 9.36 7.96
N GLY A 327 17.95 9.10 7.94
CA GLY A 327 18.99 10.02 8.37
C GLY A 327 18.98 10.37 9.86
N ASP A 328 19.79 11.38 10.23
CA ASP A 328 20.02 11.79 11.61
C ASP A 328 18.86 12.63 12.23
N GLU A 329 17.83 12.96 11.45
CA GLU A 329 16.72 13.84 11.88
C GLU A 329 15.57 13.02 12.48
N ASP A 330 15.48 12.97 13.82
CA ASP A 330 14.34 12.58 14.70
C ASP A 330 13.42 11.39 14.28
N GLY A 331 13.82 10.59 13.28
CA GLY A 331 13.02 9.53 12.67
C GLY A 331 11.77 10.00 11.89
N ASP A 332 11.55 11.31 11.76
CA ASP A 332 10.29 11.87 11.24
C ASP A 332 10.31 12.14 9.73
N SER A 333 11.45 11.87 9.08
CA SER A 333 11.67 12.12 7.65
C SER A 333 11.07 11.02 6.74
N LEU A 334 10.91 9.79 7.26
CA LEU A 334 10.41 8.67 6.47
C LEU A 334 8.93 8.81 6.14
N LEU A 335 8.61 8.60 4.86
CA LEU A 335 7.26 8.63 4.31
C LEU A 335 6.51 9.95 4.59
N ARG A 336 7.26 11.06 4.62
CA ARG A 336 6.75 12.38 4.97
C ARG A 336 5.64 12.83 4.02
N GLU A 337 5.81 12.69 2.71
CA GLU A 337 4.82 13.16 1.73
C GLU A 337 3.48 12.40 1.84
N ALA A 338 3.56 11.09 2.06
CA ALA A 338 2.39 10.23 2.25
C ALA A 338 1.67 10.58 3.55
N ARG A 339 2.43 10.74 4.64
CA ARG A 339 1.89 11.17 5.94
C ARG A 339 1.22 12.54 5.85
N THR A 340 1.89 13.54 5.28
CA THR A 340 1.30 14.87 5.05
C THR A 340 -0.01 14.78 4.26
N ALA A 341 -0.05 14.00 3.18
CA ALA A 341 -1.28 13.82 2.40
C ALA A 341 -2.42 13.15 3.21
N MET A 342 -2.09 12.29 4.18
CA MET A 342 -3.07 11.65 5.07
C MET A 342 -3.57 12.62 6.14
N VAL A 343 -2.69 13.43 6.75
CA VAL A 343 -3.05 14.52 7.67
C VAL A 343 -3.95 15.54 6.98
N GLU A 344 -3.57 16.03 5.80
CA GLU A 344 -4.39 16.97 5.01
C GLU A 344 -5.76 16.40 4.65
N TRP A 345 -5.88 15.08 4.48
CA TRP A 345 -7.20 14.45 4.30
C TRP A 345 -7.99 14.49 5.61
N LYS A 346 -7.38 14.06 6.73
CA LYS A 346 -8.00 14.09 8.05
C LYS A 346 -8.46 15.49 8.45
N GLU A 347 -7.66 16.52 8.21
CA GLU A 347 -7.99 17.92 8.52
C GLU A 347 -9.13 18.46 7.66
N GLU A 348 -9.14 18.18 6.36
CA GLU A 348 -10.17 18.73 5.45
C GLU A 348 -11.54 18.06 5.63
N PHE A 349 -11.58 16.78 5.97
CA PHE A 349 -12.83 15.99 5.95
C PHE A 349 -13.13 15.20 7.22
N GLY A 350 -12.18 15.08 8.15
CA GLY A 350 -12.37 14.34 9.38
C GLY A 350 -13.29 15.08 10.35
N SER A 351 -13.79 14.36 11.36
CA SER A 351 -14.55 15.01 12.42
C SER A 351 -13.61 15.87 13.28
N GLU A 352 -13.92 17.16 13.44
CA GLU A 352 -13.49 18.00 14.56
C GLU A 352 -14.19 17.49 15.83
N ARG A 353 -13.90 16.26 16.24
CA ARG A 353 -14.22 15.91 17.61
C ARG A 353 -13.16 16.61 18.45
N PRO A 354 -13.53 17.57 19.33
CA PRO A 354 -12.60 17.96 20.36
C PRO A 354 -12.20 16.67 21.05
N ASP A 355 -10.89 16.46 21.20
CA ASP A 355 -10.37 15.48 22.12
C ASP A 355 -10.91 15.90 23.48
N GLU A 356 -12.12 15.45 23.82
CA GLU A 356 -12.76 15.67 25.11
C GLU A 356 -11.87 14.93 26.09
N ASP A 357 -10.89 15.69 26.58
CA ASP A 357 -10.12 15.55 27.78
C ASP A 357 -10.20 14.13 28.34
N ASP A 358 -9.15 13.34 28.09
CA ASP A 358 -8.62 12.44 29.11
C ASP A 358 -8.19 13.31 30.31
N GLU A 359 -9.17 13.95 30.96
CA GLU A 359 -9.11 14.53 32.28
C GLU A 359 -8.89 13.34 33.18
N LEU A 360 -7.60 12.96 33.28
CA LEU A 360 -7.03 12.07 34.26
C LEU A 360 -7.46 12.59 35.63
N THR A 361 -8.64 12.16 36.05
CA THR A 361 -9.13 12.21 37.42
C THR A 361 -8.17 11.36 38.26
N SER A 362 -7.07 12.01 38.60
CA SER A 362 -6.05 11.53 39.50
C SER A 362 -6.58 11.78 40.92
N ASP A 363 -7.34 10.81 41.44
CA ASP A 363 -7.71 10.76 42.86
C ASP A 363 -6.53 10.31 43.73
#